data_AF-R7LNB1-F1
#
_entry.id   AF-R7LNB1-F1
#
_cell.length_a   1.000
_cell.length_b   1.000
_cell.length_c   1.000
_cell.angle_alpha   90.00
_cell.angle_beta   90.00
_cell.angle_gamma   90.00
#
_symmetry.space_group_name_H-M   'P 1'
#
loop_
_entity.id
_entity.type
_entity.pdbx_description
1 polymer ?
#
loop_
_entity_poly.entity_id
_entity_poly.type
_entity_poly.pdbx_seq_one_letter_code
_entity_poly.pdbx_strand_id
1 'polypeptide(L)' 'MENIFNVKYNSKLDRLEIPSENGKFKLLKFFKNHKFFSTVLISFFIFSGINFYLIFSFMKMLENI' A
#
# COMPACT_ATOMS: atom_id res chain seq x y z
N MET A 1 17.92 -26.15 2.92
CA MET A 1 18.54 -25.51 4.09
C MET A 1 18.02 -24.09 4.13
N GLU A 2 17.07 -23.83 5.02
CA GLU A 2 16.49 -22.49 5.23
C GLU A 2 17.57 -21.51 5.71
N ASN A 3 17.48 -20.25 5.31
CA ASN A 3 18.39 -19.19 5.75
C ASN A 3 18.08 -18.84 7.21
N ILE A 4 18.57 -19.63 8.16
CA ILE A 4 18.09 -19.57 9.55
C ILE A 4 18.49 -18.26 10.26
N PHE A 5 19.62 -17.62 9.95
CA PHE A 5 19.97 -16.32 10.57
C PHE A 5 20.89 -15.47 9.69
N ASN A 6 20.35 -14.51 8.93
CA ASN A 6 21.14 -13.51 8.21
C ASN A 6 21.51 -12.35 9.16
N VAL A 7 22.41 -12.61 10.10
CA VAL A 7 22.83 -11.64 11.13
C VAL A 7 24.17 -11.03 10.71
N LYS A 8 24.26 -9.70 10.66
CA LYS A 8 25.47 -8.98 10.26
C LYS A 8 26.14 -8.34 11.48
N TYR A 9 27.43 -8.54 11.65
CA TYR A 9 28.21 -7.87 12.70
C TYR A 9 28.44 -6.39 12.36
N ASN A 10 28.06 -5.49 13.25
CA ASN A 10 28.27 -4.05 13.15
C ASN A 10 29.45 -3.64 14.03
N SER A 11 30.62 -3.42 13.41
CA SER A 11 31.86 -3.05 14.10
C SER A 11 31.85 -1.66 14.74
N LYS A 12 30.91 -0.78 14.35
CA LYS A 12 30.78 0.55 14.97
C LYS A 12 30.01 0.52 16.28
N LEU A 13 29.10 -0.44 16.44
CA LEU A 13 28.23 -0.59 17.61
C LEU A 13 28.57 -1.84 18.43
N ASP A 14 29.65 -2.53 18.04
CA ASP A 14 30.16 -3.78 18.61
C ASP A 14 29.06 -4.81 18.91
N ARG A 15 28.13 -4.97 17.96
CA ARG A 15 26.96 -5.82 18.14
C ARG A 15 26.49 -6.44 16.84
N LEU A 16 25.80 -7.57 16.97
CA LEU A 16 25.16 -8.27 15.88
C LEU A 16 23.80 -7.62 15.56
N GLU A 17 23.61 -7.20 14.32
CA GLU A 17 22.37 -6.59 13.84
C GLU A 17 21.66 -7.50 12.83
N ILE A 18 20.35 -7.66 13.02
CA ILE A 18 19.49 -8.24 12.00
C ILE A 18 19.21 -7.11 11.01
N PRO A 19 19.49 -7.29 9.70
CA PRO A 19 19.22 -6.27 8.71
C PRO A 19 17.72 -5.97 8.72
N SER A 20 17.34 -4.75 9.13
CA SER A 20 15.94 -4.34 9.16
C SER A 20 15.41 -4.35 7.72
N GLU A 21 14.43 -5.19 7.44
CA GLU A 21 13.76 -5.19 6.14
C GLU A 21 13.25 -3.78 5.83
N ASN A 22 13.68 -3.23 4.69
CA ASN A 22 13.28 -1.90 4.21
C ASN A 22 11.76 -1.75 4.30
N GLY A 23 11.26 -0.66 4.90
CA GLY A 23 9.82 -0.47 5.16
C GLY A 23 8.89 -0.65 3.95
N LYS A 24 9.42 -0.49 2.72
CA LYS A 24 8.72 -0.81 1.46
C LYS A 24 8.23 -2.27 1.38
N PHE A 25 9.00 -3.22 1.91
CA PHE A 25 8.59 -4.64 1.96
C PHE A 25 7.48 -4.88 2.98
N LYS A 26 7.41 -4.08 4.05
CA LYS A 26 6.39 -4.22 5.11
C LYS A 26 4.99 -3.86 4.60
N LEU A 27 4.87 -2.79 3.82
CA LEU A 27 3.62 -2.41 3.16
C LEU A 27 3.16 -3.46 2.15
N LEU A 28 4.07 -3.93 1.28
CA LEU A 28 3.75 -5.00 0.33
C LEU A 28 3.29 -6.29 1.02
N LYS A 29 3.91 -6.65 2.15
CA LYS A 29 3.53 -7.82 2.95
C LYS A 29 2.14 -7.63 3.58
N PHE A 30 1.82 -6.42 4.03
CA PHE A 30 0.50 -6.07 4.56
C PHE A 30 -0.59 -6.17 3.49
N PHE A 31 -0.37 -5.59 2.30
CA PHE A 31 -1.30 -5.70 1.17
C PHE A 31 -1.47 -7.16 0.70
N LYS A 32 -0.38 -7.95 0.71
CA LYS A 32 -0.43 -9.38 0.36
C LYS A 32 -1.25 -10.20 1.36
N ASN A 33 -1.19 -9.86 2.65
CA ASN A 33 -1.92 -10.57 3.70
C ASN A 33 -3.41 -10.18 3.75
N HIS A 34 -3.74 -8.93 3.41
CA HIS A 34 -5.11 -8.42 3.44
C HIS A 34 -5.70 -8.26 2.04
N LYS A 35 -5.78 -9.36 1.27
CA LYS A 35 -6.42 -9.40 -0.05
C LYS A 35 -7.82 -8.77 -0.04
N PHE A 36 -8.62 -9.07 0.99
CA PHE A 36 -9.97 -8.52 1.14
C PHE A 36 -9.97 -7.00 1.29
N PHE A 37 -9.12 -6.46 2.17
CA PHE A 37 -9.02 -5.02 2.39
C PHE A 37 -8.56 -4.29 1.13
N SER A 38 -7.59 -4.86 0.39
CA SER A 38 -7.13 -4.31 -0.88
C SER A 38 -8.26 -4.23 -1.91
N THR A 39 -9.07 -5.29 -2.05
CA THR A 39 -10.22 -5.31 -2.96
C THR A 39 -11.28 -4.27 -2.56
N VAL A 40 -11.57 -4.14 -1.26
CA VAL A 40 -12.51 -3.11 -0.76
C VAL A 40 -11.98 -1.70 -1.04
N LEU A 41 -10.69 -1.47 -0.85
CA LEU A 41 -10.08 -0.17 -1.11
C LEU A 41 -10.15 0.21 -2.60
N ILE A 42 -9.81 -0.73 -3.50
CA ILE A 42 -9.85 -0.51 -4.94
C ILE A 42 -11.28 -0.24 -5.42
N SER A 43 -12.24 -1.04 -4.97
CA SER A 43 -13.65 -0.83 -5.31
C SER A 43 -14.17 0.51 -4.80
N PHE A 44 -13.80 0.93 -3.59
CA PHE A 44 -14.13 2.25 -3.06
C PHE A 44 -13.62 3.39 -3.97
N PHE A 45 -12.36 3.33 -4.44
CA PHE A 45 -11.82 4.34 -5.34
C PHE A 45 -12.53 4.37 -6.70
N ILE A 46 -12.86 3.21 -7.26
CA ILE A 46 -13.59 3.14 -8.54
C ILE A 46 -14.98 3.77 -8.40
N PHE A 47 -15.74 3.39 -7.37
CA PHE A 47 -17.06 3.97 -7.13
C PHE A 47 -16.99 5.46 -6.83
N SER A 48 -16.00 5.92 -6.06
CA SER A 48 -15.81 7.34 -5.79
C SER A 48 -15.50 8.12 -7.08
N GLY A 49 -14.66 7.57 -7.96
CA GLY A 49 -14.32 8.19 -9.24
C GLY A 49 -15.53 8.30 -10.17
N ILE A 50 -16.34 7.24 -10.27
CA ILE A 50 -17.58 7.25 -11.06
C ILE A 50 -18.55 8.30 -10.51
N ASN A 51 -18.75 8.34 -9.19
CA ASN A 51 -19.64 9.34 -8.57
C ASN A 51 -19.16 10.77 -8.81
N PHE A 52 -17.85 11.02 -8.68
CA PHE A 52 -17.28 12.34 -8.96
C PHE A 52 -17.50 12.76 -10.42
N TYR A 53 -17.26 11.84 -11.36
CA TYR A 53 -17.50 12.09 -12.79
C TYR A 53 -18.97 12.41 -13.08
N LEU A 54 -19.90 11.64 -12.50
CA LEU A 54 -21.33 11.87 -12.65
C LEU A 54 -21.73 13.26 -12.12
N ILE A 55 -21.29 13.63 -10.91
CA ILE A 55 -21.56 14.95 -10.33
C ILE A 55 -21.01 16.05 -11.23
N PHE A 56 -19.76 15.92 -11.69
CA PHE A 56 -19.16 16.89 -12.61
C PHE A 56 -19.95 17.02 -13.91
N SER A 57 -20.35 15.90 -14.51
CA SER A 57 -21.17 15.90 -15.72
C SER A 57 -22.54 16.53 -15.50
N PHE A 58 -23.18 16.28 -14.36
CA PHE A 58 -24.44 16.91 -13.99
C PHE A 58 -24.30 18.43 -13.82
N MET A 59 -23.26 18.89 -13.11
CA MET A 59 -23.01 20.33 -12.96
C MET A 59 -22.79 21.00 -14.31
N LYS A 60 -21.99 20.37 -15.18
CA LYS A 60 -21.74 20.87 -16.53
C LYS A 60 -23.02 20.93 -17.37
N MET A 61 -23.92 19.95 -17.22
CA MET A 61 -25.20 19.96 -17.92
C MET A 61 -26.12 21.09 -17.43
N LEU A 62 -26.15 21.34 -16.12
CA LEU A 62 -26.91 22.44 -15.51
C LEU A 62 -26.37 23.81 -15.90
N GLU A 63 -25.05 23.97 -15.99
CA GLU A 63 -24.42 25.22 -16.42
C GLU A 63 -24.68 25.55 -17.89
N ASN A 64 -24.96 24.54 -18.72
CA ASN A 64 -25.21 24.67 -20.15
C ASN A 64 -26.71 24.82 -20.50
N ILE A 65 -27.61 24.80 -19.52
CA ILE A 65 -29.06 25.06 -19.62
C ILE A 65 -29.33 26.49 -19.17
#